data_AF-F2TFH0-F1
#
_entry.id   AF-F2TFH0-F1
#
_cell.length_a   1.000
_cell.length_b   1.000
_cell.length_c   1.000
_cell.angle_alpha   90.00
_cell.angle_beta   90.00
_cell.angle_gamma   90.00
#
_symmetry.space_group_name_H-M   'P 1'
#
loop_
_entity.id
_entity.type
_entity.pdbx_description
1 polymer ?
#
loop_
_entity_poly.entity_id
_entity_poly.type
_entity_poly.pdbx_seq_one_letter_code
_entity_poly.pdbx_strand_id
1 'polypeptide(L)'
;MQAMNNNMAYMPTPIRSVHVIKEDSWTRRSYKITTLDDLSCLYTVDTSDGAPQVTLTRHLQPIPYTRQASSISRLSGQFSLSGLLGQSRHHQQQQTGQSSNNYVVGTANFHITVSSKIDIHLSTNQTITMKRPDSFSSKRRFESLTPLGTLEWKSGGGALGSLVTSDLKLVDMSGRTVARYQKHSSLLSGRSDEITLFVPELAGFLDIVIITCIATIEYRKLEEEIVTEAADNI
;
A
#
# COMPACT_ATOMS: atom_id res chain seq x y z
N MET A 1 -34.29 37.18 2.38
CA MET A 1 -34.13 35.76 2.74
C MET A 1 -32.87 35.24 2.08
N GLN A 2 -31.76 35.21 2.82
CA GLN A 2 -30.46 34.76 2.33
C GLN A 2 -30.30 33.29 2.72
N ALA A 3 -30.16 32.41 1.73
CA ALA A 3 -29.93 30.99 1.94
C ALA A 3 -28.53 30.79 2.53
N MET A 4 -28.48 30.25 3.75
CA MET A 4 -27.24 29.82 4.39
C MET A 4 -26.64 28.64 3.62
N ASN A 5 -25.45 28.87 3.11
CA ASN A 5 -24.65 27.94 2.33
C ASN A 5 -24.00 26.91 3.27
N ASN A 6 -24.77 25.95 3.78
CA ASN A 6 -24.26 24.83 4.58
C ASN A 6 -23.79 23.71 3.67
N ASN A 7 -22.66 23.90 2.99
CA ASN A 7 -21.96 22.83 2.29
C ASN A 7 -20.88 22.23 3.20
N MET A 8 -21.28 21.80 4.41
CA MET A 8 -20.49 20.82 5.15
C MET A 8 -20.74 19.48 4.47
N ALA A 9 -19.90 19.13 3.50
CA ALA A 9 -19.87 17.78 2.96
C ALA A 9 -19.59 16.83 4.13
N TYR A 10 -20.62 16.11 4.59
CA TYR A 10 -20.50 15.06 5.59
C TYR A 10 -19.46 14.06 5.09
N MET A 11 -18.27 14.09 5.70
CA MET A 11 -17.27 13.06 5.45
C MET A 11 -17.83 11.76 6.01
N PRO A 12 -17.93 10.69 5.20
CA PRO A 12 -18.45 9.42 5.68
C PRO A 12 -17.63 8.94 6.88
N THR A 13 -18.30 8.41 7.89
CA THR A 13 -17.65 7.92 9.11
C THR A 13 -16.75 6.73 8.76
N PRO A 14 -15.47 6.73 9.18
CA PRO A 14 -14.60 5.57 9.01
C PRO A 14 -15.20 4.32 9.65
N ILE A 15 -15.22 3.23 8.91
CA ILE A 15 -15.63 1.91 9.42
C ILE A 15 -14.41 1.13 9.91
N ARG A 16 -13.30 1.23 9.18
CA ARG A 16 -12.03 0.59 9.53
C ARG A 16 -10.87 1.40 8.96
N SER A 17 -9.77 1.45 9.69
CA SER A 17 -8.52 2.00 9.20
C SER A 17 -7.37 1.04 9.47
N VAL A 18 -6.36 1.09 8.61
CA VAL A 18 -5.09 0.39 8.76
C VAL A 18 -3.95 1.35 8.42
N HIS A 19 -2.82 1.17 9.09
CA HIS A 19 -1.61 1.92 8.80
C HIS A 19 -0.80 1.22 7.71
N VAL A 20 -0.14 2.02 6.89
CA VAL A 20 0.76 1.59 5.83
C VAL A 20 2.15 2.11 6.15
N ILE A 21 3.05 1.18 6.45
CA ILE A 21 4.44 1.45 6.76
C ILE A 21 5.27 1.06 5.55
N LYS A 22 6.02 2.02 5.01
CA LYS A 22 6.95 1.80 3.89
C LYS A 22 8.28 1.34 4.45
N GLU A 23 8.74 0.20 3.97
CA GLU A 23 10.06 -0.34 4.26
C GLU A 23 10.84 -0.32 2.93
N ASP A 24 11.63 0.74 2.75
CA ASP A 24 12.51 0.86 1.59
C ASP A 24 13.88 0.29 1.97
N SER A 25 14.31 -0.75 1.26
CA SER A 25 15.70 -1.19 1.25
C SER A 25 16.36 -0.80 -0.07
N TRP A 26 17.68 -0.83 -0.14
CA TRP A 26 18.42 -0.47 -1.35
C TRP A 26 18.07 -1.34 -2.56
N THR A 27 17.59 -2.55 -2.33
CA THR A 27 17.24 -3.49 -3.40
C THR A 27 15.74 -3.65 -3.59
N ARG A 28 14.94 -3.54 -2.52
CA ARG A 28 13.51 -3.91 -2.53
C ARG A 28 12.66 -2.89 -1.78
N ARG A 29 11.49 -2.55 -2.33
CA ARG A 29 10.43 -1.83 -1.60
C ARG A 29 9.42 -2.83 -1.07
N SER A 30 9.09 -2.70 0.20
CA SER A 30 8.00 -3.45 0.80
C SER A 30 7.11 -2.55 1.64
N TYR A 31 5.88 -3.01 1.86
CA TYR A 31 4.90 -2.33 2.68
C TYR A 31 4.41 -3.29 3.75
N LYS A 32 4.30 -2.80 4.97
CA LYS A 32 3.58 -3.48 6.04
C LYS A 32 2.27 -2.76 6.31
N ILE A 33 1.19 -3.52 6.35
CA ILE A 33 -0.13 -3.03 6.68
C ILE A 33 -0.46 -3.48 8.10
N THR A 34 -0.51 -2.53 9.02
CA THR A 34 -0.69 -2.80 10.46
C THR A 34 -2.05 -2.34 10.96
N THR A 35 -2.46 -2.87 12.11
CA THR A 35 -3.52 -2.29 12.93
C THR A 35 -3.14 -0.87 13.38
N LEU A 36 -4.14 -0.07 13.78
CA LEU A 36 -3.94 1.31 14.22
C LEU A 36 -3.05 1.46 15.46
N ASP A 37 -2.98 0.42 16.30
CA ASP A 37 -2.09 0.38 17.46
C ASP A 37 -0.65 -0.01 17.10
N ASP A 38 -0.37 -0.26 15.81
CA ASP A 38 0.92 -0.73 15.28
C ASP A 38 1.44 -2.01 15.93
N LEU A 39 0.60 -2.77 16.64
CA LEU A 39 1.03 -3.98 17.35
C LEU A 39 1.03 -5.22 16.46
N SER A 40 0.24 -5.20 15.39
CA SER A 40 -0.08 -6.38 14.59
C SER A 40 0.09 -6.10 13.11
N CYS A 41 1.00 -6.84 12.46
CA CYS A 41 1.11 -6.86 11.00
C CYS A 41 0.03 -7.77 10.41
N LEU A 42 -0.88 -7.18 9.63
CA LEU A 42 -1.98 -7.86 8.98
C LEU A 42 -1.62 -8.31 7.56
N TYR A 43 -0.84 -7.49 6.85
CA TYR A 43 -0.41 -7.77 5.49
C TYR A 43 1.02 -7.32 5.23
N THR A 44 1.68 -8.03 4.32
CA THR A 44 2.91 -7.59 3.68
C THR A 44 2.67 -7.45 2.18
N VAL A 45 3.17 -6.37 1.61
CA VAL A 45 3.16 -6.12 0.17
C VAL A 45 4.59 -6.01 -0.32
N ASP A 46 4.95 -6.83 -1.28
CA ASP A 46 6.30 -6.89 -1.81
C ASP A 46 6.33 -6.47 -3.28
N THR A 47 7.24 -5.56 -3.64
CA THR A 47 7.60 -5.31 -5.04
C THR A 47 8.69 -6.28 -5.47
N SER A 48 8.68 -6.69 -6.74
CA SER A 48 9.77 -7.47 -7.34
C SER A 48 10.85 -6.55 -7.92
N ASP A 49 12.11 -6.93 -7.76
CA ASP A 49 13.28 -6.14 -8.20
C ASP A 49 13.60 -6.35 -9.69
N GLY A 50 12.93 -7.31 -10.36
CA GLY A 50 13.19 -7.68 -11.77
C GLY A 50 11.94 -7.81 -12.65
N ALA A 51 10.75 -7.65 -12.07
CA ALA A 51 9.49 -7.61 -12.80
C ALA A 51 8.62 -6.50 -12.23
N PRO A 52 7.87 -5.76 -13.06
CA PRO A 52 7.00 -4.69 -12.56
C PRO A 52 5.74 -5.34 -11.97
N GLN A 53 5.90 -5.91 -10.77
CA GLN A 53 4.94 -6.77 -10.10
C GLN A 53 4.88 -6.46 -8.60
N VAL A 54 3.67 -6.52 -8.04
CA VAL A 54 3.38 -6.39 -6.62
C VAL A 54 2.64 -7.62 -6.12
N THR A 55 3.07 -8.21 -5.00
CA THR A 55 2.38 -9.34 -4.36
C THR A 55 1.88 -8.97 -2.97
N LEU A 56 0.60 -9.23 -2.70
CA LEU A 56 -0.03 -9.04 -1.39
C LEU A 56 -0.13 -10.38 -0.65
N THR A 57 0.41 -10.42 0.56
CA THR A 57 0.31 -11.55 1.48
C THR A 57 -0.44 -11.13 2.74
N ARG A 58 -1.47 -11.88 3.13
CA ARG A 58 -2.20 -11.74 4.40
C ARG A 58 -1.59 -12.67 5.45
N HIS A 59 -1.45 -12.17 6.68
CA HIS A 59 -1.04 -12.95 7.84
C HIS A 59 -2.28 -13.37 8.64
N LEU A 60 -2.59 -14.68 8.68
CA LEU A 60 -3.78 -15.20 9.39
C LEU A 60 -3.60 -15.21 10.92
N GLN A 61 -2.36 -15.23 11.38
CA GLN A 61 -2.00 -14.90 12.75
C GLN A 61 -1.24 -13.58 12.71
N PRO A 62 -1.75 -12.50 13.34
CA PRO A 62 -1.08 -11.22 13.32
C PRO A 62 0.32 -11.35 13.92
N ILE A 63 1.33 -10.98 13.12
CA ILE A 63 2.72 -11.05 13.56
C ILE A 63 2.97 -9.82 14.44
N PRO A 64 3.54 -9.98 15.66
CA PRO A 64 3.92 -8.84 16.48
C PRO A 64 4.81 -7.90 15.69
N TYR A 65 4.37 -6.66 15.51
CA TYR A 65 5.17 -5.65 14.82
C TYR A 65 5.93 -4.84 15.86
N THR A 66 7.26 -5.02 15.91
CA THR A 66 8.14 -4.10 16.61
C THR A 66 8.67 -3.08 15.61
N ARG A 67 8.15 -1.86 15.68
CA ARG A 67 8.76 -0.72 14.98
C ARG A 67 10.21 -0.64 15.47
N GLN A 68 11.20 -0.90 14.62
CA GLN A 68 12.57 -0.58 14.96
C GLN A 68 12.60 0.92 15.22
N ALA A 69 12.72 1.30 16.50
CA ALA A 69 13.04 2.66 16.86
C ALA A 69 14.34 2.98 16.11
N SER A 70 14.31 3.97 15.23
CA SER A 70 15.49 4.50 14.57
C SER A 70 16.53 4.78 15.65
N SER A 71 17.50 3.88 15.77
CA SER A 71 18.59 3.98 16.73
C SER A 71 19.47 5.11 16.23
N ILE A 72 19.22 6.32 16.74
CA ILE A 72 20.28 7.30 16.85
C ILE A 72 21.30 6.63 17.77
N SER A 73 22.39 6.16 17.15
CA SER A 73 23.55 5.57 17.80
C SER A 73 24.06 6.50 18.89
N ARG A 74 23.57 6.32 20.12
CA ARG A 74 24.25 6.83 21.30
C ARG A 74 25.44 5.91 21.52
N LEU A 75 26.57 6.34 20.97
CA LEU A 75 27.90 5.93 21.39
C LEU A 75 28.03 6.19 22.90
N SER A 76 27.68 5.21 23.71
CA SER A 76 28.17 5.08 25.07
C SER A 76 28.73 3.68 25.20
N GLY A 77 30.05 3.61 25.03
CA GLY A 77 30.81 2.37 25.08
C GLY A 77 30.73 1.72 26.45
N GLN A 78 30.41 0.43 26.44
CA GLN A 78 30.88 -0.52 27.43
C GLN A 78 31.30 -1.78 26.67
N PHE A 79 32.60 -1.93 26.46
CA PHE A 79 33.20 -3.12 25.88
C PHE A 79 33.18 -4.23 26.94
N SER A 80 32.33 -5.24 26.78
CA SER A 80 32.48 -6.52 27.49
C SER A 80 33.43 -7.42 26.69
N LEU A 81 34.61 -7.66 27.22
CA LEU A 81 35.65 -8.55 26.66
C LEU A 81 35.41 -10.04 26.97
N SER A 82 34.16 -10.49 27.01
CA SER A 82 33.82 -11.90 27.22
C SER A 82 33.58 -12.59 25.88
N GLY A 83 34.66 -12.98 25.20
CA GLY A 83 34.55 -13.71 23.92
C GLY A 83 35.85 -14.19 23.29
N LEU A 84 37.00 -13.96 23.92
CA LEU A 84 38.26 -14.59 23.54
C LEU A 84 38.32 -15.98 24.18
N LEU A 85 37.67 -16.96 23.54
CA LEU A 85 38.02 -18.38 23.53
C LEU A 85 36.99 -19.12 22.67
N GLY A 86 37.48 -19.74 21.59
CA GLY A 86 36.68 -20.16 20.47
C GLY A 86 35.69 -21.29 20.77
N GLN A 87 34.56 -21.25 20.06
CA GLN A 87 33.97 -22.43 19.44
C GLN A 87 33.25 -21.98 18.17
N SER A 88 33.75 -22.48 17.04
CA SER A 88 33.05 -22.54 15.77
C SER A 88 31.77 -23.35 15.96
N ARG A 89 30.66 -22.64 16.16
CA ARG A 89 29.32 -23.18 15.92
C ARG A 89 28.66 -22.28 14.89
N HIS A 90 28.53 -22.81 13.69
CA HIS A 90 27.53 -22.38 12.74
C HIS A 90 26.18 -22.39 13.45
N HIS A 91 25.74 -21.24 13.94
CA HIS A 91 24.32 -20.98 14.10
C HIS A 91 23.78 -20.75 12.69
N GLN A 92 23.51 -21.85 11.98
CA GLN A 92 22.34 -21.87 11.13
C GLN A 92 21.18 -21.48 12.05
N GLN A 93 20.71 -20.25 11.84
CA GLN A 93 19.46 -19.77 12.35
C GLN A 93 18.41 -20.81 11.93
N GLN A 94 18.06 -21.69 12.87
CA GLN A 94 16.96 -22.62 12.72
C GLN A 94 15.73 -21.75 12.54
N GLN A 95 15.30 -21.61 11.28
CA GLN A 95 13.91 -21.41 10.92
C GLN A 95 13.16 -22.60 11.53
N THR A 96 12.76 -22.42 12.79
CA THR A 96 11.78 -23.26 13.43
C THR A 96 10.52 -23.10 12.61
N GLY A 97 10.11 -24.19 11.94
CA GLY A 97 8.86 -24.29 11.22
C GLY A 97 7.69 -24.07 12.17
N GLN A 98 7.35 -22.80 12.41
CA GLN A 98 5.96 -22.43 12.51
C GLN A 98 5.43 -22.52 11.09
N SER A 99 4.42 -23.35 10.87
CA SER A 99 3.59 -23.27 9.66
C SER A 99 3.07 -21.83 9.57
N SER A 100 3.80 -20.96 8.87
CA SER A 100 3.40 -19.59 8.69
C SER A 100 2.12 -19.66 7.86
N ASN A 101 0.96 -19.48 8.50
CA ASN A 101 -0.34 -19.40 7.83
C ASN A 101 -0.46 -18.05 7.11
N ASN A 102 0.51 -17.80 6.24
CA ASN A 102 0.55 -16.69 5.32
C ASN A 102 -0.22 -17.11 4.08
N TYR A 103 -1.15 -16.26 3.66
CA TYR A 103 -1.97 -16.51 2.49
C TYR A 103 -1.67 -15.45 1.45
N VAL A 104 -1.15 -15.87 0.29
CA VAL A 104 -1.04 -14.97 -0.86
C VAL A 104 -2.45 -14.62 -1.30
N VAL A 105 -2.79 -13.34 -1.20
CA VAL A 105 -4.10 -12.81 -1.57
C VAL A 105 -4.16 -12.61 -3.07
N GLY A 106 -3.09 -12.07 -3.64
CA GLY A 106 -3.00 -11.87 -5.07
C GLY A 106 -1.74 -11.14 -5.50
N THR A 107 -1.58 -11.07 -6.80
CA THR A 107 -0.40 -10.51 -7.46
C THR A 107 -0.84 -9.59 -8.59
N ALA A 108 -0.36 -8.36 -8.56
CA ALA A 108 -0.58 -7.33 -9.58
C ALA A 108 0.60 -7.28 -10.54
N ASN A 109 0.35 -7.40 -11.84
CA ASN A 109 1.31 -7.27 -12.93
C ASN A 109 1.07 -5.97 -13.69
N PHE A 110 2.15 -5.24 -13.96
CA PHE A 110 2.08 -3.94 -14.63
C PHE A 110 2.43 -4.08 -16.10
N HIS A 111 1.51 -3.65 -16.97
CA HIS A 111 1.75 -3.52 -18.40
C HIS A 111 2.08 -2.06 -18.70
N ILE A 112 3.37 -1.78 -18.81
CA ILE A 112 3.95 -0.43 -18.98
C ILE A 112 3.79 0.07 -20.44
N THR A 113 3.37 -0.80 -21.37
CA THR A 113 3.08 -0.42 -22.76
C THR A 113 1.88 0.53 -22.86
N VAL A 114 1.61 1.06 -24.06
CA VAL A 114 0.53 2.04 -24.39
C VAL A 114 -0.85 1.73 -23.76
N SER A 115 -1.12 0.48 -23.39
CA SER A 115 -2.35 0.04 -22.73
C SER A 115 -2.57 0.56 -21.30
N SER A 116 -1.51 1.03 -20.62
CA SER A 116 -1.53 1.48 -19.22
C SER A 116 -2.37 0.60 -18.28
N LYS A 117 -2.16 -0.72 -18.36
CA LYS A 117 -3.01 -1.74 -17.74
C LYS A 117 -2.32 -2.37 -16.53
N ILE A 118 -3.09 -2.66 -15.49
CA ILE A 118 -2.65 -3.46 -14.34
C ILE A 118 -3.56 -4.69 -14.27
N ASP A 119 -2.99 -5.89 -14.29
CA ASP A 119 -3.73 -7.13 -14.09
C ASP A 119 -3.45 -7.69 -12.71
N ILE A 120 -4.49 -7.92 -11.92
CA ILE A 120 -4.40 -8.47 -10.58
C ILE A 120 -5.01 -9.85 -10.58
N HIS A 121 -4.18 -10.86 -10.34
CA HIS A 121 -4.63 -12.24 -10.16
C HIS A 121 -4.79 -12.53 -8.68
N LEU A 122 -6.02 -12.82 -8.26
CA LEU A 122 -6.31 -13.23 -6.89
C LEU A 122 -6.13 -14.74 -6.74
N SER A 123 -5.77 -15.19 -5.54
CA SER A 123 -5.66 -16.61 -5.21
C SER A 123 -7.01 -17.36 -5.26
N THR A 124 -8.13 -16.64 -5.35
CA THR A 124 -9.47 -17.18 -5.65
C THR A 124 -9.67 -17.52 -7.14
N ASN A 125 -8.62 -17.46 -7.96
CA ASN A 125 -8.65 -17.60 -9.42
C ASN A 125 -9.48 -16.51 -10.14
N GLN A 126 -9.81 -15.43 -9.44
CA GLN A 126 -10.45 -14.26 -10.02
C GLN A 126 -9.39 -13.28 -10.50
N THR A 127 -9.69 -12.54 -11.57
CA THR A 127 -8.78 -11.52 -12.10
C THR A 127 -9.49 -10.16 -12.08
N ILE A 128 -8.81 -9.16 -11.55
CA ILE A 128 -9.22 -7.75 -11.61
C ILE A 128 -8.29 -7.05 -12.58
N THR A 129 -8.85 -6.46 -13.62
CA THR A 129 -8.08 -5.63 -14.56
C THR A 129 -8.36 -4.16 -14.29
N MET A 130 -7.32 -3.40 -13.94
CA MET A 130 -7.40 -1.96 -13.76
C MET A 130 -6.87 -1.24 -15.00
N LYS A 131 -7.62 -0.24 -15.48
CA LYS A 131 -7.27 0.55 -16.66
C LYS A 131 -7.48 2.04 -16.41
N ARG A 132 -6.83 2.85 -17.24
CA ARG A 132 -7.16 4.26 -17.41
C ARG A 132 -8.56 4.38 -18.05
N PRO A 133 -9.43 5.30 -17.58
CA PRO A 133 -10.68 5.59 -18.28
C PRO A 133 -10.44 6.30 -19.62
N ASP A 134 -9.33 7.03 -19.74
CA ASP A 134 -8.88 7.73 -20.94
C ASP A 134 -7.35 7.94 -20.88
N SER A 135 -6.73 8.21 -22.04
CA SER A 135 -5.27 8.21 -22.21
C SER A 135 -4.51 9.22 -21.35
N PHE A 136 -5.18 10.31 -20.91
CA PHE A 136 -4.56 11.40 -20.13
C PHE A 136 -4.90 11.33 -18.64
N SER A 137 -5.73 10.38 -18.25
CA SER A 137 -6.21 10.26 -16.88
C SER A 137 -5.18 9.63 -15.95
N SER A 138 -5.02 10.21 -14.76
CA SER A 138 -4.28 9.58 -13.66
C SER A 138 -5.13 8.59 -12.85
N LYS A 139 -6.39 8.39 -13.25
CA LYS A 139 -7.36 7.51 -12.57
C LYS A 139 -7.16 6.06 -13.00
N ARG A 140 -7.54 5.13 -12.12
CA ARG A 140 -7.55 3.69 -12.40
C ARG A 140 -8.91 3.10 -12.08
N ARG A 141 -9.61 2.60 -13.10
CA ARG A 141 -10.94 2.01 -13.02
C ARG A 141 -10.87 0.50 -13.16
N PHE A 142 -11.71 -0.22 -12.41
CA PHE A 142 -11.85 -1.67 -12.48
C PHE A 142 -13.25 -2.11 -12.05
N GLU A 143 -13.65 -3.30 -12.49
CA GLU A 143 -14.85 -3.96 -11.98
C GLU A 143 -14.53 -4.63 -10.63
N SER A 144 -15.26 -4.24 -9.58
CA SER A 144 -15.12 -4.89 -8.28
C SER A 144 -15.76 -6.26 -8.30
N LEU A 145 -15.16 -7.21 -7.58
CA LEU A 145 -15.75 -8.51 -7.30
C LEU A 145 -16.83 -8.44 -6.20
N THR A 146 -17.05 -7.25 -5.65
CA THR A 146 -18.10 -6.98 -4.66
C THR A 146 -19.36 -6.40 -5.33
N PRO A 147 -20.52 -6.45 -4.65
CA PRO A 147 -21.75 -5.75 -5.07
C PRO A 147 -21.62 -4.22 -5.30
N LEU A 148 -20.48 -3.61 -5.01
CA LEU A 148 -20.23 -2.19 -5.28
C LEU A 148 -20.06 -1.87 -6.78
N GLY A 149 -19.90 -2.90 -7.63
CA GLY A 149 -19.77 -2.74 -9.08
C GLY A 149 -18.45 -2.09 -9.49
N THR A 150 -18.48 -1.21 -10.50
CA THR A 150 -17.28 -0.53 -10.98
C THR A 150 -16.75 0.45 -9.93
N LEU A 151 -15.44 0.36 -9.67
CA LEU A 151 -14.71 1.24 -8.76
C LEU A 151 -13.61 2.01 -9.49
N GLU A 152 -13.29 3.21 -9.00
CA GLU A 152 -12.29 4.09 -9.58
C GLU A 152 -11.40 4.71 -8.50
N TRP A 153 -10.09 4.46 -8.58
CA TRP A 153 -9.09 5.23 -7.85
C TRP A 153 -8.84 6.56 -8.56
N LYS A 154 -9.00 7.66 -7.83
CA LYS A 154 -8.69 9.01 -8.30
C LYS A 154 -7.89 9.80 -7.25
N SER A 155 -7.21 10.85 -7.68
CA SER A 155 -6.50 11.75 -6.74
C SER A 155 -7.47 12.35 -5.72
N GLY A 156 -7.01 12.48 -4.47
CA GLY A 156 -7.78 13.09 -3.39
C GLY A 156 -8.05 14.59 -3.57
N GLY A 157 -7.22 15.28 -4.35
CA GLY A 157 -7.32 16.70 -4.68
C GLY A 157 -8.45 17.01 -5.69
N GLY A 158 -9.16 18.12 -5.49
CA GLY A 158 -10.30 18.54 -6.31
C GLY A 158 -9.96 18.98 -7.74
N ALA A 159 -10.90 19.68 -8.40
CA ALA A 159 -10.88 20.09 -9.81
C ALA A 159 -9.67 20.96 -10.26
N LEU A 160 -8.84 21.42 -9.32
CA LEU A 160 -7.57 22.10 -9.60
C LEU A 160 -6.36 21.14 -9.65
N GLY A 161 -6.58 19.83 -9.67
CA GLY A 161 -5.67 18.83 -10.21
C GLY A 161 -4.21 18.91 -9.75
N SER A 162 -3.86 18.01 -8.82
CA SER A 162 -2.68 17.14 -8.99
C SER A 162 -1.33 17.80 -9.28
N LEU A 163 -0.63 18.19 -8.21
CA LEU A 163 0.84 18.18 -8.18
C LEU A 163 1.43 17.95 -6.77
N VAL A 164 0.61 18.05 -5.71
CA VAL A 164 1.11 18.06 -4.31
C VAL A 164 0.61 16.90 -3.44
N THR A 165 -0.54 16.28 -3.74
CA THR A 165 -1.11 15.24 -2.86
C THR A 165 -1.01 13.84 -3.47
N SER A 166 -0.26 12.94 -2.84
CA SER A 166 -0.25 11.51 -3.19
C SER A 166 -1.48 10.74 -2.66
N ASP A 167 -2.44 11.44 -2.07
CA ASP A 167 -3.68 10.86 -1.55
C ASP A 167 -4.55 10.28 -2.66
N LEU A 168 -5.22 9.17 -2.36
CA LEU A 168 -6.12 8.49 -3.28
C LEU A 168 -7.50 8.32 -2.66
N LYS A 169 -8.54 8.41 -3.48
CA LYS A 169 -9.92 8.06 -3.12
C LYS A 169 -10.40 6.96 -4.06
N LEU A 170 -10.95 5.90 -3.49
CA LEU A 170 -11.69 4.88 -4.21
C LEU A 170 -13.16 5.27 -4.20
N VAL A 171 -13.74 5.46 -5.38
CA VAL A 171 -15.16 5.81 -5.54
C VAL A 171 -15.91 4.74 -6.30
N ASP A 172 -17.20 4.57 -5.98
CA ASP A 172 -18.13 3.79 -6.80
C ASP A 172 -18.71 4.62 -7.96
N MET A 173 -19.52 4.00 -8.81
CA MET A 173 -20.18 4.65 -9.96
C MET A 173 -21.11 5.81 -9.57
N SER A 174 -21.61 5.85 -8.33
CA SER A 174 -22.41 6.97 -7.83
C SER A 174 -21.54 8.16 -7.39
N GLY A 175 -20.21 7.99 -7.38
CA GLY A 175 -19.25 8.99 -6.90
C GLY A 175 -19.03 8.96 -5.39
N ARG A 176 -19.65 8.03 -4.66
CA ARG A 176 -19.47 7.85 -3.23
C ARG A 176 -18.08 7.28 -2.94
N THR A 177 -17.37 7.87 -1.98
CA THR A 177 -16.07 7.36 -1.54
C THR A 177 -16.27 6.12 -0.68
N VAL A 178 -15.67 5.00 -1.08
CA VAL A 178 -15.76 3.71 -0.39
C VAL A 178 -14.47 3.37 0.37
N ALA A 179 -13.34 3.91 -0.08
CA ALA A 179 -12.06 3.84 0.62
C ALA A 179 -11.19 5.07 0.31
N ARG A 180 -10.19 5.33 1.14
CA ARG A 180 -9.22 6.43 0.95
C ARG A 180 -7.85 5.97 1.40
N TYR A 181 -6.83 6.37 0.67
CA TYR A 181 -5.44 6.33 1.11
C TYR A 181 -4.96 7.76 1.36
N GLN A 182 -4.32 7.98 2.50
CA GLN A 182 -3.75 9.26 2.90
C GLN A 182 -2.25 9.08 3.13
N LYS A 183 -1.46 9.86 2.40
CA LYS A 183 -0.01 9.89 2.60
C LYS A 183 0.30 10.87 3.72
N HIS A 184 0.98 10.38 4.75
CA HIS A 184 1.51 11.21 5.81
C HIS A 184 3.00 11.44 5.57
N SER A 185 3.43 12.70 5.65
CA SER A 185 4.87 13.01 5.54
C SER A 185 5.59 12.48 6.77
N SER A 186 6.44 11.47 6.57
CA SER A 186 7.26 10.84 7.61
C SER A 186 8.26 11.83 8.22
N LEU A 187 8.67 12.87 7.48
CA LEU A 187 9.70 13.84 7.91
C LEU A 187 9.24 14.76 9.04
N LEU A 188 7.93 15.00 9.22
CA LEU A 188 7.41 15.97 10.19
C LEU A 188 6.44 15.36 11.20
N SER A 189 5.78 14.25 10.87
CA SER A 189 4.64 13.76 11.67
C SER A 189 4.92 12.48 12.44
N GLY A 190 5.97 11.71 12.08
CA GLY A 190 6.20 10.37 12.62
C GLY A 190 5.05 9.38 12.34
N ARG A 191 4.01 9.80 11.60
CA ARG A 191 2.82 9.03 11.27
C ARG A 191 3.06 8.21 10.02
N SER A 192 2.62 6.96 10.08
CA SER A 192 2.46 6.07 8.94
C SER A 192 1.38 6.61 8.00
N ASP A 193 1.44 6.19 6.74
CA ASP A 193 0.34 6.42 5.80
C ASP A 193 -0.90 5.64 6.28
N GLU A 194 -2.10 6.00 5.83
CA GLU A 194 -3.34 5.37 6.29
C GLU A 194 -4.20 4.93 5.10
N ILE A 195 -4.81 3.74 5.20
CA ILE A 195 -5.93 3.31 4.36
C ILE A 195 -7.19 3.23 5.24
N THR A 196 -8.22 4.00 4.86
CA THR A 196 -9.51 4.07 5.55
C THR A 196 -10.62 3.48 4.66
N LEU A 197 -11.47 2.63 5.22
CA LEU A 197 -12.70 2.11 4.61
C LEU A 197 -13.92 2.87 5.12
N PHE A 198 -14.87 3.16 4.22
CA PHE A 198 -16.12 3.87 4.52
C PHE A 198 -17.38 3.04 4.25
N VAL A 199 -17.21 1.82 3.72
CA VAL A 199 -18.29 0.87 3.50
C VAL A 199 -18.06 -0.38 4.36
N PRO A 200 -19.13 -1.09 4.77
CA PRO A 200 -19.00 -2.33 5.51
C PRO A 200 -18.06 -3.30 4.79
N GLU A 201 -17.25 -4.02 5.55
CA GLU A 201 -16.33 -5.00 5.00
C GLU A 201 -17.12 -6.19 4.46
N LEU A 202 -17.40 -6.15 3.15
CA LEU A 202 -17.82 -7.31 2.39
C LEU A 202 -16.64 -8.30 2.39
N ALA A 203 -16.91 -9.61 2.39
CA ALA A 203 -15.88 -10.64 2.58
C ALA A 203 -14.68 -10.42 1.62
N GLY A 204 -13.52 -10.10 2.19
CA GLY A 204 -12.29 -9.84 1.42
C GLY A 204 -12.19 -8.46 0.76
N PHE A 205 -13.07 -7.50 1.05
CA PHE A 205 -13.01 -6.18 0.41
C PHE A 205 -11.73 -5.40 0.77
N LEU A 206 -11.25 -5.53 2.02
CA LEU A 206 -10.00 -4.90 2.44
C LEU A 206 -8.80 -5.38 1.59
N ASP A 207 -8.77 -6.67 1.20
CA ASP A 207 -7.74 -7.22 0.33
C ASP A 207 -7.69 -6.49 -1.01
N ILE A 208 -8.87 -6.37 -1.63
CA ILE A 208 -9.04 -5.70 -2.92
C ILE A 208 -8.60 -4.24 -2.80
N VAL A 209 -9.00 -3.55 -1.73
CA VAL A 209 -8.61 -2.16 -1.49
C VAL A 209 -7.10 -2.03 -1.34
N ILE A 210 -6.45 -2.87 -0.53
CA ILE A 210 -5.00 -2.82 -0.31
C ILE A 210 -4.26 -3.08 -1.62
N ILE A 211 -4.53 -4.21 -2.30
CA ILE A 211 -3.76 -4.58 -3.50
C ILE A 211 -3.95 -3.57 -4.64
N THR A 212 -5.18 -3.10 -4.87
CA THR A 212 -5.44 -2.13 -5.94
C THR A 212 -4.88 -0.74 -5.60
N CYS A 213 -4.87 -0.35 -4.32
CA CYS A 213 -4.27 0.90 -3.86
C CYS A 213 -2.76 0.90 -4.07
N ILE A 214 -2.06 -0.11 -3.52
CA ILE A 214 -0.59 -0.20 -3.63
C ILE A 214 -0.17 -0.38 -5.08
N ALA A 215 -0.89 -1.20 -5.87
CA ALA A 215 -0.65 -1.31 -7.30
C ALA A 215 -0.78 0.04 -8.03
N THR A 216 -1.77 0.86 -7.67
CA THR A 216 -1.93 2.21 -8.25
C THR A 216 -0.75 3.12 -7.89
N ILE A 217 -0.28 3.06 -6.64
CA ILE A 217 0.85 3.86 -6.16
C ILE A 217 2.15 3.46 -6.88
N GLU A 218 2.48 2.18 -6.90
CA GLU A 218 3.70 1.69 -7.54
C GLU A 218 3.69 1.90 -9.05
N TYR A 219 2.55 1.69 -9.71
CA TYR A 219 2.45 1.96 -11.14
C TYR A 219 2.72 3.43 -11.47
N ARG A 220 2.20 4.38 -10.68
CA ARG A 220 2.46 5.81 -10.90
C ARG A 220 3.93 6.17 -10.74
N LYS A 221 4.60 5.63 -9.71
CA LYS A 221 6.04 5.85 -9.52
C LYS A 221 6.84 5.34 -10.72
N LEU A 222 6.47 4.16 -11.22
CA LEU A 222 7.12 3.57 -12.39
C LEU A 222 6.91 4.42 -13.65
N GLU A 223 5.71 4.98 -13.84
CA GLU A 223 5.45 5.94 -14.93
C GLU A 223 6.30 7.22 -14.78
N GLU A 224 6.43 7.75 -13.58
CA GLU A 224 7.26 8.94 -13.29
C GLU A 224 8.75 8.68 -13.53
N GLU A 225 9.25 7.51 -13.15
CA GLU A 225 10.65 7.09 -13.35
C GLU A 225 11.00 7.00 -14.85
N ILE A 226 10.12 6.39 -15.65
CA ILE A 226 10.30 6.27 -17.11
C ILE A 226 10.28 7.64 -17.79
N VAL A 227 9.39 8.54 -17.37
CA VAL A 227 9.32 9.90 -17.91
C VAL A 227 10.58 10.69 -17.56
N THR A 228 11.11 10.51 -16.35
CA THR A 228 12.35 11.17 -15.90
C THR A 228 13.55 10.64 -16.69
N GLU A 229 13.68 9.31 -16.83
CA GLU A 229 14.74 8.70 -17.64
C GLU A 229 14.69 9.13 -19.11
N ALA A 230 13.49 9.25 -19.70
CA ALA A 230 13.33 9.76 -21.05
C ALA A 230 13.73 11.24 -21.19
N ALA A 231 13.53 12.05 -20.15
CA ALA A 231 13.89 13.47 -20.14
C ALA A 231 15.41 13.68 -19.95
N ASP A 232 16.08 12.85 -19.15
CA ASP A 232 17.53 12.92 -18.92
C ASP A 232 18.36 12.45 -20.14
N ASN A 233 17.73 11.74 -21.09
CA ASN A 233 18.34 11.25 -22.33
C ASN A 233 18.17 12.21 -23.53
N ILE A 234 17.67 13.44 -23.31
CA ILE A 234 17.51 14.51 -24.32
C ILE A 234 18.48 15.66 -24.01
#